data_AF-A0A948AJH2-F1
#
_entry.id   AF-A0A948AJH2-F1
#
_cell.length_a   1.000
_cell.length_b   1.000
_cell.length_c   1.000
_cell.angle_alpha   90.00
_cell.angle_beta   90.00
_cell.angle_gamma   90.00
#
_symmetry.space_group_name_H-M   'P 1'
#
loop_
_entity.id
_entity.type
_entity.pdbx_description
1 polymer ?
#
loop_
_entity_poly.entity_id
_entity_poly.type
_entity_poly.pdbx_seq_one_letter_code
_entity_poly.pdbx_strand_id
1 'polypeptide(L)' 'KGITGLTTPDGRFTIMMPHPERVFRAVQHSWKPDDWQEDGPWLRLFRNARKWVG' A
#
# COMPACT_ATOMS: atom_id res chain seq x y z
N LYS A 1 15.77 8.38 -12.97
CA LYS A 1 14.74 8.44 -11.90
C LYS A 1 14.05 7.09 -11.84
N GLY A 2 13.80 6.53 -10.64
CA GLY A 2 13.13 5.23 -10.46
C GLY A 2 11.62 5.39 -10.24
N ILE A 3 10.90 5.95 -11.23
CA ILE A 3 9.44 6.10 -11.13
C ILE A 3 8.81 4.71 -11.17
N THR A 4 7.98 4.39 -10.18
CA THR A 4 7.39 3.06 -10.00
C THR A 4 5.90 3.09 -9.62
N GLY A 5 5.31 4.29 -9.64
CA GLY A 5 3.89 4.52 -9.40
C GLY A 5 3.42 5.82 -10.07
N LEU A 6 2.23 5.79 -10.65
CA LEU A 6 1.61 6.91 -11.36
C LEU A 6 0.11 6.92 -11.04
N THR A 7 -0.50 8.10 -11.07
CA THR A 7 -1.95 8.26 -10.88
C THR A 7 -2.52 9.22 -11.91
N THR A 8 -3.82 9.11 -12.20
CA THR A 8 -4.54 10.08 -13.03
C THR A 8 -4.63 11.45 -12.33
N PRO A 9 -4.84 12.56 -13.07
CA PRO A 9 -4.95 13.90 -12.49
C PRO A 9 -6.06 14.04 -11.44
N ASP A 10 -7.15 13.27 -11.57
CA ASP A 10 -8.27 13.24 -10.63
C ASP A 10 -8.08 12.21 -9.49
N GLY A 11 -6.96 11.47 -9.48
CA GLY A 11 -6.57 10.56 -8.41
C GLY A 11 -7.35 9.25 -8.32
N ARG A 12 -8.28 8.98 -9.24
CA ARG A 12 -9.17 7.80 -9.14
C ARG A 12 -8.51 6.49 -9.56
N PHE A 13 -7.49 6.56 -10.41
CA PHE A 13 -6.75 5.40 -10.89
C PHE A 13 -5.27 5.57 -10.61
N THR A 14 -4.73 4.66 -9.78
CA THR A 14 -3.31 4.59 -9.46
C THR A 14 -2.77 3.23 -9.92
N ILE A 15 -1.66 3.24 -10.64
CA ILE A 15 -0.91 2.03 -11.03
C ILE A 15 0.48 2.08 -10.41
N MET A 16 1.01 0.92 -10.04
CA MET A 16 2.35 0.81 -9.48
C MET A 16 2.95 -0.58 -9.74
N MET A 17 4.27 -0.64 -9.89
CA MET A 17 4.99 -1.91 -10.07
C MET A 17 5.27 -2.68 -8.76
N PRO A 18 5.45 -2.05 -7.58
CA PRO A 18 5.51 -2.78 -6.31
C PRO A 18 4.18 -3.47 -6.03
N HIS A 19 4.23 -4.54 -5.23
CA HIS A 19 3.08 -5.40 -4.90
C HIS A 19 2.62 -5.15 -3.45
N PRO A 20 1.89 -4.04 -3.15
CA PRO A 20 1.43 -3.72 -1.80
C PRO A 20 0.55 -4.81 -1.19
N GLU A 21 -0.14 -5.58 -2.02
CA GLU A 21 -1.00 -6.70 -1.64
C GLU A 21 -0.22 -7.93 -1.15
N ARG A 22 1.08 -8.03 -1.42
CA ARG A 22 1.93 -9.10 -0.87
C ARG A 22 2.50 -8.77 0.50
N VAL A 23 2.43 -7.51 0.91
CA VAL A 23 3.07 -6.97 2.12
C VAL A 23 2.12 -6.05 2.89
N PHE A 24 0.85 -6.43 2.95
CA PHE A 24 -0.16 -5.68 3.71
C PHE A 24 -0.18 -6.06 5.19
N ARG A 25 0.34 -7.24 5.56
CA ARG A 25 0.56 -7.65 6.95
C ARG A 25 2.02 -7.45 7.33
N ALA A 26 2.27 -7.04 8.56
CA ALA A 26 3.61 -6.81 9.06
C ALA A 26 4.50 -8.06 8.89
N VAL A 27 3.98 -9.25 9.20
CA VAL A 27 4.70 -10.54 9.10
C VAL A 27 5.16 -10.90 7.68
N GLN A 28 4.60 -10.28 6.64
CA GLN A 28 4.95 -10.55 5.24
C GLN A 28 6.17 -9.77 4.76
N HIS A 29 6.65 -8.79 5.52
CA HIS A 29 7.84 -8.03 5.18
C HIS A 29 9.11 -8.85 5.48
N SER A 30 10.08 -8.85 4.55
CA SER A 30 11.39 -9.48 4.76
C SER A 30 12.15 -8.87 5.95
N TRP A 31 11.90 -7.59 6.22
CA TRP A 31 12.34 -6.86 7.40
C TRP A 31 11.23 -5.89 7.81
N LYS A 32 10.95 -5.81 9.11
CA LYS A 32 10.05 -4.82 9.71
C LYS A 32 10.62 -4.33 11.04
N PRO A 33 10.24 -3.14 11.51
CA PRO A 33 10.40 -2.75 12.90
C PRO A 33 9.70 -3.71 13.88
N ASP A 34 10.26 -3.87 15.08
CA ASP A 34 9.75 -4.81 16.09
C ASP A 34 8.41 -4.37 16.69
N ASP A 35 8.14 -3.06 16.72
CA ASP A 35 6.92 -2.46 17.24
C ASP A 35 5.69 -2.68 16.34
N TRP A 36 5.89 -3.04 15.06
CA TRP A 36 4.79 -3.38 14.16
C TRP A 36 4.11 -4.68 14.61
N GLN A 37 2.80 -4.59 14.78
CA GLN A 37 1.94 -5.70 15.20
C GLN A 37 1.41 -6.46 13.97
N GLU A 38 0.14 -6.29 13.61
CA GLU A 38 -0.50 -7.03 12.53
C GLU A 38 -0.42 -6.31 11.17
N ASP A 39 -0.70 -5.01 11.16
CA ASP A 39 -0.85 -4.23 9.93
C ASP A 39 0.52 -3.78 9.39
N GLY A 40 0.78 -4.09 8.12
CA GLY A 40 1.82 -3.45 7.35
C GLY A 40 1.36 -2.08 6.82
N PRO A 41 2.29 -1.18 6.48
CA PRO A 41 1.96 0.17 6.02
C PRO A 41 1.12 0.17 4.74
N TRP A 42 1.32 -0.84 3.89
CA TRP A 42 0.60 -0.98 2.63
C TRP A 42 -0.89 -1.26 2.81
N LEU A 43 -1.33 -1.76 3.97
CA LEU A 43 -2.76 -1.91 4.25
C LEU A 43 -3.52 -0.59 4.15
N ARG A 44 -2.84 0.55 4.39
CA ARG A 44 -3.46 1.87 4.28
C ARG A 44 -3.96 2.17 2.86
N LEU A 45 -3.31 1.66 1.83
CA LEU A 45 -3.73 1.84 0.44
C LEU A 45 -5.15 1.28 0.22
N PHE A 46 -5.40 0.05 0.71
CA PHE A 46 -6.70 -0.60 0.61
C PHE A 46 -7.75 0.02 1.53
N ARG A 47 -7.36 0.45 2.74
CA ARG A 47 -8.26 1.19 3.66
C ARG A 47 -8.70 2.53 3.10
N ASN A 48 -7.82 3.25 2.40
CA ASN A 48 -8.18 4.49 1.70
C ASN A 48 -9.22 4.22 0.61
N ALA A 49 -9.03 3.17 -0.19
CA ALA A 49 -10.01 2.77 -1.20
C ALA A 49 -11.37 2.42 -0.58
N ARG A 50 -11.39 1.63 0.51
CA ARG A 50 -12.64 1.30 1.22
C ARG A 50 -13.32 2.55 1.80
N LYS A 51 -12.56 3.46 2.43
CA LYS A 51 -13.10 4.72 2.97
C LYS A 51 -13.67 5.63 1.86
N TRP A 52 -13.09 5.59 0.67
CA TRP A 52 -13.55 6.40 -0.46
C TRP A 52 -14.92 5.94 -0.99
N VAL A 53 -15.21 4.64 -0.97
CA VAL A 53 -16.50 4.10 -1.44
C VAL A 53 -17.64 4.14 -0.40
N GLY A 54 -17.36 4.45 0.88
CA GLY A 54 -18.35 4.54 1.97
C GLY A 54 -17.84 3.91 3.26
#